data_AF-A0A937PM53-F1
#
_entry.id   AF-A0A937PM53-F1
#
_cell.length_a   1.000
_cell.length_b   1.000
_cell.length_c   1.000
_cell.angle_alpha   90.00
_cell.angle_beta   90.00
_cell.angle_gamma   90.00
#
_symmetry.space_group_name_H-M   'P 1'
#
loop_
_entity.id
_entity.type
_entity.pdbx_description
1 polymer ?
#
loop_
_entity_poly.entity_id
_entity_poly.type
_entity_poly.pdbx_seq_one_letter_code
_entity_poly.pdbx_strand_id
1 'polypeptide(L)'
;MTAPAKITLDEWDARYARLRDAGLVEAFYGGPLGRHLADGDRRLAKLRYDNSPAALRLWNFLLTEEDRLFAARRAGRKIVGVMKDLGTTAAMAMSLPEVTAFYPDGAWWIPCMMEHTSGVLEIADSMGLDESFCPVRAMLGAFVSDKHFPQPDLLVCSAGAVCDDFSAIAQVVESLGNPILWWEMPARRHPAGDEPAVILPTGFTAPASQVVIVRGELERVRVAIEDLAGSPLDDQALAAGIARANHARGLLDELRRLAFSAEICPMPALEMLIAEMLIIHYCSDRDE
;
A
#
# COMPACT_ATOMS: atom_id res chain seq x y z
N MET A 1 -20.18 5.12 -26.07
CA MET A 1 -19.60 4.39 -24.93
C MET A 1 -19.99 2.93 -25.08
N THR A 2 -19.04 2.00 -24.94
CA THR A 2 -19.36 0.56 -24.86
C THR A 2 -20.11 0.26 -23.57
N ALA A 3 -21.09 -0.63 -23.61
CA ALA A 3 -21.78 -1.09 -22.41
C ALA A 3 -20.79 -1.76 -21.43
N PRO A 4 -21.01 -1.63 -20.10
CA PRO A 4 -20.23 -2.35 -19.10
C PRO A 4 -20.25 -3.85 -19.38
N ALA A 5 -19.07 -4.47 -19.39
CA ALA A 5 -18.94 -5.91 -19.63
C ALA A 5 -17.68 -6.46 -18.96
N LYS A 6 -17.74 -7.72 -18.56
CA LYS A 6 -16.59 -8.49 -18.10
C LYS A 6 -15.90 -9.14 -19.30
N ILE A 7 -14.62 -8.85 -19.48
CA ILE A 7 -13.82 -9.37 -20.60
C ILE A 7 -12.62 -10.18 -20.10
N THR A 8 -12.13 -11.09 -20.94
CA THR A 8 -10.89 -11.85 -20.77
C THR A 8 -9.66 -10.98 -21.01
N LEU A 9 -8.47 -11.50 -20.67
CA LEU A 9 -7.20 -10.82 -20.94
C LEU A 9 -6.97 -10.59 -22.45
N ASP A 10 -7.18 -11.61 -23.28
CA ASP A 10 -7.02 -11.52 -24.74
C ASP A 10 -7.98 -10.49 -25.35
N GLU A 11 -9.23 -10.45 -24.88
CA GLU A 11 -10.20 -9.44 -25.29
C GLU A 11 -9.78 -8.02 -24.86
N TRP A 12 -9.12 -7.91 -23.70
CA TRP A 12 -8.53 -6.66 -23.24
C TRP A 12 -7.39 -6.21 -24.15
N ASP A 13 -6.43 -7.06 -24.48
CA ASP A 13 -5.32 -6.65 -25.35
C ASP A 13 -5.81 -6.21 -26.74
N ALA A 14 -6.81 -6.89 -27.30
CA ALA A 14 -7.45 -6.46 -28.54
C ALA A 14 -8.19 -5.11 -28.39
N ARG A 15 -8.79 -4.86 -27.22
CA ARG A 15 -9.45 -3.58 -26.91
C ARG A 15 -8.44 -2.46 -26.68
N TYR A 16 -7.31 -2.75 -26.04
CA TYR A 16 -6.22 -1.81 -25.82
C TYR A 16 -5.73 -1.23 -27.14
N ALA A 17 -5.48 -2.07 -28.15
CA ALA A 17 -5.09 -1.63 -29.48
C ALA A 17 -6.10 -0.63 -30.08
N ARG A 18 -7.41 -0.92 -29.98
CA ARG A 18 -8.46 -0.01 -30.44
C ARG A 18 -8.51 1.30 -29.66
N LEU A 19 -8.28 1.26 -28.35
CA LEU A 19 -8.24 2.48 -27.53
C LEU A 19 -7.01 3.34 -27.87
N ARG A 20 -5.87 2.72 -28.15
CA ARG A 20 -4.66 3.41 -28.62
C ARG A 20 -4.86 4.08 -29.96
N ASP A 21 -5.46 3.39 -30.92
CA ASP A 21 -5.81 3.97 -32.22
C ASP A 21 -6.81 5.14 -32.07
N ALA A 22 -7.64 5.10 -31.03
CA ALA A 22 -8.58 6.17 -30.67
C ALA A 22 -7.95 7.30 -29.81
N GLY A 23 -6.64 7.26 -29.55
CA GLY A 23 -5.94 8.33 -28.83
C GLY A 23 -5.93 8.21 -27.31
N LEU A 24 -6.01 7.00 -26.76
CA LEU A 24 -5.83 6.76 -25.32
C LEU A 24 -4.50 7.35 -24.82
N VAL A 25 -4.59 8.24 -23.83
CA VAL A 25 -3.45 8.80 -23.10
C VAL A 25 -3.23 7.99 -21.83
N GLU A 26 -1.97 7.68 -21.54
CA GLU A 26 -1.59 6.85 -20.39
C GLU A 26 -0.35 7.42 -19.71
N ALA A 27 -0.16 7.06 -18.44
CA ALA A 27 1.09 7.26 -17.73
C ALA A 27 2.23 6.45 -18.38
N PHE A 28 3.48 6.73 -17.98
CA PHE A 28 4.66 6.05 -18.55
C PHE A 28 4.65 4.52 -18.33
N TYR A 29 3.95 4.06 -17.29
CA TYR A 29 3.74 2.65 -16.96
C TYR A 29 2.41 2.10 -17.52
N GLY A 30 1.72 2.82 -18.41
CA GLY A 30 0.55 2.32 -19.12
C GLY A 30 0.87 1.21 -20.11
N GLY A 31 -0.14 0.64 -20.76
CA GLY A 31 0.00 -0.38 -21.80
C GLY A 31 -0.91 -1.61 -21.64
N PRO A 32 -0.76 -2.63 -22.49
CA PRO A 32 -1.63 -3.80 -22.49
C PRO A 32 -1.40 -4.65 -21.23
N LEU A 33 -2.46 -5.22 -20.67
CA LEU A 33 -2.37 -6.05 -19.46
C LEU A 33 -1.64 -7.38 -19.72
N GLY A 34 -1.67 -7.89 -20.96
CA GLY A 34 -0.99 -9.13 -21.33
C GLY A 34 0.52 -9.14 -21.10
N ARG A 35 1.17 -7.97 -21.00
CA ARG A 35 2.61 -7.92 -20.67
C ARG A 35 2.91 -8.45 -19.27
N HIS A 36 2.04 -8.17 -18.30
CA HIS A 36 2.24 -8.59 -16.91
C HIS A 36 2.16 -10.11 -16.77
N LEU A 37 1.34 -10.75 -17.59
CA LEU A 37 1.33 -12.22 -17.72
C LEU A 37 2.69 -12.75 -18.22
N ALA A 38 3.31 -12.05 -19.19
CA ALA A 38 4.64 -12.40 -19.68
C ALA A 38 5.74 -12.18 -18.61
N ASP A 39 5.54 -11.20 -17.73
CA ASP A 39 6.43 -10.89 -16.60
C ASP A 39 6.23 -11.82 -15.39
N GLY A 40 5.20 -12.68 -15.42
CA GLY A 40 5.02 -13.78 -14.47
C GLY A 40 3.72 -13.74 -13.67
N ASP A 41 2.83 -12.76 -13.88
CA ASP A 41 1.53 -12.66 -13.22
C ASP A 41 0.50 -13.62 -13.82
N ARG A 42 0.75 -14.92 -13.63
CA ARG A 42 -0.02 -16.03 -14.22
C ARG A 42 -1.50 -16.01 -13.86
N ARG A 43 -1.86 -15.45 -12.70
CA ARG A 43 -3.25 -15.32 -12.27
C ARG A 43 -4.08 -14.47 -13.25
N LEU A 44 -3.47 -13.50 -13.93
CA LEU A 44 -4.18 -12.60 -14.84
C LEU A 44 -4.89 -13.33 -15.98
N ALA A 45 -4.36 -14.45 -16.45
CA ALA A 45 -5.01 -15.27 -17.50
C ALA A 45 -6.37 -15.87 -17.07
N LYS A 46 -6.61 -16.00 -15.75
CA LYS A 46 -7.79 -16.65 -15.17
C LYS A 46 -8.88 -15.66 -14.76
N LEU A 47 -8.56 -14.36 -14.75
CA LEU A 47 -9.48 -13.33 -14.29
C LEU A 47 -10.45 -12.87 -15.39
N ARG A 48 -11.39 -12.04 -14.96
CA ARG A 48 -12.26 -11.26 -15.83
C ARG A 48 -12.19 -9.82 -15.36
N TYR A 49 -12.17 -8.92 -16.32
CA TYR A 49 -11.87 -7.51 -16.10
C TYR A 49 -13.04 -6.66 -16.51
N ASP A 50 -13.23 -5.54 -15.83
CA ASP A 50 -14.06 -4.47 -16.37
C ASP A 50 -13.48 -3.94 -17.69
N ASN A 51 -14.33 -3.62 -18.66
CA ASN A 51 -13.92 -3.16 -19.98
C ASN A 51 -13.71 -1.64 -20.08
N SER A 52 -13.75 -0.87 -18.98
CA SER A 52 -13.52 0.57 -19.03
C SER A 52 -12.03 0.92 -19.09
N PRO A 53 -11.65 2.04 -19.73
CA PRO A 53 -10.28 2.56 -19.64
C PRO A 53 -9.83 2.85 -18.20
N ALA A 54 -10.77 3.16 -17.29
CA ALA A 54 -10.47 3.36 -15.87
C ALA A 54 -9.98 2.07 -15.21
N ALA A 55 -10.59 0.92 -15.54
CA ALA A 55 -10.13 -0.37 -15.06
C ALA A 55 -8.72 -0.70 -15.59
N LEU A 56 -8.43 -0.44 -16.87
CA LEU A 56 -7.09 -0.60 -17.41
C LEU A 56 -6.05 0.24 -16.63
N ARG A 57 -6.37 1.51 -16.36
CA ARG A 57 -5.49 2.40 -15.57
C ARG A 57 -5.30 1.86 -14.17
N LEU A 58 -6.37 1.42 -13.50
CA LEU A 58 -6.34 0.84 -12.16
C LEU A 58 -5.45 -0.41 -12.07
N TRP A 59 -5.59 -1.32 -13.04
CA TRP A 59 -4.78 -2.55 -13.11
C TRP A 59 -3.32 -2.25 -13.38
N ASN A 60 -3.01 -1.40 -14.37
CA ASN A 60 -1.63 -0.99 -14.61
C ASN A 60 -1.03 -0.25 -13.41
N PHE A 61 -1.83 0.56 -12.71
CA PHE A 61 -1.41 1.23 -11.50
C PHE A 61 -1.00 0.22 -10.42
N LEU A 62 -1.84 -0.77 -10.12
CA LEU A 62 -1.48 -1.83 -9.17
C LEU A 62 -0.21 -2.59 -9.59
N LEU A 63 -0.21 -3.12 -10.81
CA LEU A 63 0.81 -4.07 -11.29
C LEU A 63 2.18 -3.44 -11.57
N THR A 64 2.29 -2.12 -11.54
CA THR A 64 3.55 -1.40 -11.78
C THR A 64 4.06 -0.63 -10.57
N GLU A 65 3.57 -0.94 -9.36
CA GLU A 65 4.09 -0.33 -8.12
C GLU A 65 5.61 -0.55 -7.98
N GLU A 66 6.10 -1.75 -8.27
CA GLU A 66 7.53 -2.09 -8.23
C GLU A 66 8.35 -1.17 -9.17
N ASP A 67 7.92 -1.05 -10.43
CA ASP A 67 8.56 -0.19 -11.43
C ASP A 67 8.59 1.28 -11.00
N ARG A 68 7.49 1.77 -10.44
CA ARG A 68 7.38 3.14 -9.94
C ARG A 68 8.28 3.39 -8.74
N LEU A 69 8.43 2.41 -7.84
CA LEU A 69 9.35 2.51 -6.71
C LEU A 69 10.81 2.58 -7.18
N PHE A 70 11.21 1.71 -8.11
CA PHE A 70 12.55 1.80 -8.70
C PHE A 70 12.75 3.10 -9.48
N ALA A 71 11.73 3.61 -10.17
CA ALA A 71 11.78 4.90 -10.84
C ALA A 71 11.95 6.07 -9.84
N ALA A 72 11.21 6.06 -8.74
CA ALA A 72 11.34 7.03 -7.65
C ALA A 72 12.77 7.03 -7.07
N ARG A 73 13.31 5.84 -6.80
CA ARG A 73 14.71 5.67 -6.34
C ARG A 73 15.71 6.25 -7.35
N ARG A 74 15.57 5.94 -8.64
CA ARG A 74 16.43 6.49 -9.70
C ARG A 74 16.31 8.01 -9.85
N ALA A 75 15.14 8.57 -9.55
CA ALA A 75 14.91 10.01 -9.51
C ALA A 75 15.49 10.69 -8.25
N GLY A 76 16.14 9.92 -7.35
CA GLY A 76 16.76 10.43 -6.13
C GLY A 76 15.79 10.58 -4.95
N ARG A 77 14.55 10.11 -5.07
CA ARG A 77 13.60 10.09 -3.95
C ARG A 77 14.05 9.09 -2.89
N LYS A 78 13.75 9.41 -1.63
CA LYS A 78 13.93 8.54 -0.49
C LYS A 78 12.79 7.54 -0.40
N ILE A 79 13.11 6.28 -0.17
CA ILE A 79 12.13 5.20 -0.10
C ILE A 79 11.88 4.86 1.37
N VAL A 80 10.64 5.00 1.82
CA VAL A 80 10.23 4.64 3.18
C VAL A 80 9.30 3.44 3.12
N GLY A 81 9.73 2.31 3.69
CA GLY A 81 8.85 1.16 3.89
C GLY A 81 8.06 1.36 5.17
N VAL A 82 6.74 1.45 5.08
CA VAL A 82 5.85 1.54 6.24
C VAL A 82 5.13 0.21 6.41
N MET A 83 5.04 -0.27 7.64
CA MET A 83 4.45 -1.57 7.92
C MET A 83 3.40 -1.46 9.02
N LYS A 84 2.22 -2.01 8.71
CA LYS A 84 1.15 -2.31 9.66
C LYS A 84 0.58 -1.15 10.49
N ASP A 85 0.65 0.06 9.98
CA ASP A 85 0.03 1.24 10.58
C ASP A 85 -1.19 1.77 9.79
N LEU A 86 -1.57 1.06 8.73
CA LEU A 86 -2.78 1.25 7.93
C LEU A 86 -3.00 2.69 7.41
N GLY A 87 -1.91 3.38 7.08
CA GLY A 87 -1.93 4.64 6.34
C GLY A 87 -1.34 5.82 7.10
N THR A 88 -1.05 5.65 8.40
CA THR A 88 -0.65 6.76 9.28
C THR A 88 0.71 7.34 8.89
N THR A 89 1.76 6.51 8.83
CA THR A 89 3.12 6.95 8.47
C THR A 89 3.21 7.24 6.98
N ALA A 90 2.52 6.50 6.11
CA ALA A 90 2.49 6.82 4.68
C ALA A 90 1.99 8.25 4.42
N ALA A 91 0.90 8.68 5.09
CA ALA A 91 0.39 10.03 4.96
C ALA A 91 1.39 11.09 5.44
N MET A 92 2.11 10.81 6.54
CA MET A 92 3.16 11.67 7.07
C MET A 92 4.36 11.76 6.13
N ALA A 93 4.93 10.62 5.74
CA ALA A 93 6.08 10.51 4.84
C ALA A 93 5.81 11.21 3.50
N MET A 94 4.68 10.90 2.86
CA MET A 94 4.28 11.51 1.59
C MET A 94 3.77 12.95 1.73
N SER A 95 3.92 13.58 2.90
CA SER A 95 3.76 15.04 3.03
C SER A 95 4.98 15.78 2.48
N LEU A 96 6.15 15.13 2.46
CA LEU A 96 7.38 15.63 1.89
C LEU A 96 7.56 15.13 0.44
N PRO A 97 7.84 16.02 -0.54
CA PRO A 97 7.97 15.63 -1.95
C PRO A 97 9.20 14.74 -2.23
N GLU A 98 10.22 14.80 -1.39
CA GLU A 98 11.46 14.01 -1.51
C GLU A 98 11.24 12.52 -1.18
N VAL A 99 10.12 12.18 -0.54
CA VAL A 99 9.86 10.85 0.01
C VAL A 99 8.77 10.14 -0.77
N THR A 100 9.00 8.86 -1.06
CA THR A 100 7.98 7.90 -1.50
C THR A 100 7.83 6.84 -0.43
N ALA A 101 6.60 6.60 0.02
CA ALA A 101 6.29 5.55 0.97
C ALA A 101 5.55 4.39 0.30
N PHE A 102 5.77 3.17 0.78
CA PHE A 102 5.07 1.97 0.33
C PHE A 102 4.97 0.95 1.46
N TYR A 103 4.23 -0.14 1.24
CA TYR A 103 4.04 -1.21 2.22
C TYR A 103 4.80 -2.47 1.81
N PRO A 104 6.01 -2.72 2.33
CA PRO A 104 6.75 -3.94 2.04
C PRO A 104 5.97 -5.19 2.41
N ASP A 105 5.15 -5.12 3.46
CA ASP A 105 4.33 -6.24 3.88
C ASP A 105 3.23 -6.58 2.87
N GLY A 106 2.91 -5.67 1.93
CA GLY A 106 2.07 -5.92 0.75
C GLY A 106 2.60 -7.00 -0.20
N ALA A 107 3.88 -7.38 -0.08
CA ALA A 107 4.49 -8.50 -0.80
C ALA A 107 3.75 -9.85 -0.60
N TRP A 108 2.87 -9.96 0.40
CA TRP A 108 1.99 -11.11 0.58
C TRP A 108 1.11 -11.43 -0.64
N TRP A 109 0.87 -10.45 -1.53
CA TRP A 109 0.14 -10.66 -2.79
C TRP A 109 0.96 -11.38 -3.87
N ILE A 110 2.30 -11.33 -3.82
CA ILE A 110 3.17 -11.87 -4.88
C ILE A 110 2.88 -13.36 -5.14
N PRO A 111 2.82 -14.24 -4.12
CA PRO A 111 2.49 -15.65 -4.35
C PRO A 111 1.10 -15.87 -4.94
N CYS A 112 0.13 -14.97 -4.63
CA CYS A 112 -1.23 -15.04 -5.16
C CYS A 112 -1.30 -14.68 -6.66
N MET A 113 -0.58 -13.63 -7.07
CA MET A 113 -0.58 -13.12 -8.45
C MET A 113 0.29 -13.97 -9.38
N MET A 114 1.48 -14.34 -8.90
CA MET A 114 2.43 -15.16 -9.65
C MET A 114 2.19 -16.67 -9.50
N GLU A 115 1.12 -17.07 -8.79
CA GLU A 115 0.77 -18.47 -8.51
C GLU A 115 1.96 -19.29 -7.96
N HIS A 116 2.59 -18.75 -6.92
CA HIS A 116 3.76 -19.33 -6.22
C HIS A 116 5.04 -19.45 -7.04
N THR A 117 5.16 -18.83 -8.22
CA THR A 117 6.37 -19.00 -9.04
C THR A 117 7.50 -18.01 -8.75
N SER A 118 7.32 -17.09 -7.80
CA SER A 118 8.33 -16.08 -7.46
C SER A 118 9.46 -16.58 -6.55
N GLY A 119 9.26 -17.69 -5.84
CA GLY A 119 10.25 -18.22 -4.90
C GLY A 119 10.26 -17.56 -3.52
N VAL A 120 9.42 -16.54 -3.27
CA VAL A 120 9.49 -15.74 -2.03
C VAL A 120 9.09 -16.51 -0.77
N LEU A 121 8.20 -17.52 -0.89
CA LEU A 121 7.81 -18.36 0.24
C LEU A 121 8.88 -19.42 0.53
N GLU A 122 9.49 -19.97 -0.50
CA GLU A 122 10.59 -20.93 -0.39
C GLU A 122 11.82 -20.29 0.25
N ILE A 123 12.09 -19.02 -0.07
CA ILE A 123 13.13 -18.23 0.61
C ILE A 123 12.76 -18.10 2.10
N ALA A 124 11.53 -17.71 2.43
CA ALA A 124 11.10 -17.59 3.82
C ALA A 124 11.18 -18.92 4.60
N ASP A 125 10.79 -20.05 3.98
CA ASP A 125 10.93 -21.39 4.54
C ASP A 125 12.38 -21.69 4.90
N SER A 126 13.32 -21.37 3.99
CA SER A 126 14.75 -21.61 4.19
C SER A 126 15.35 -20.81 5.36
N MET A 127 14.62 -19.80 5.82
CA MET A 127 15.00 -18.92 6.94
C MET A 127 14.24 -19.25 8.23
N GLY A 128 13.50 -20.36 8.26
CA GLY A 128 12.79 -20.85 9.44
C GLY A 128 11.41 -20.24 9.65
N LEU A 129 10.88 -19.49 8.68
CA LEU A 129 9.50 -18.99 8.67
C LEU A 129 8.68 -19.82 7.70
N ASP A 130 8.30 -21.02 8.13
CA ASP A 130 7.61 -22.01 7.29
C ASP A 130 6.10 -21.74 7.14
N GLU A 131 5.35 -22.73 6.64
CA GLU A 131 3.89 -22.65 6.43
C GLU A 131 3.07 -22.48 7.72
N SER A 132 3.68 -22.62 8.91
CA SER A 132 3.00 -22.30 10.18
C SER A 132 2.81 -20.79 10.41
N PHE A 133 3.55 -19.95 9.68
CA PHE A 133 3.43 -18.49 9.74
C PHE A 133 2.45 -17.96 8.68
N CYS A 134 1.85 -16.80 8.98
CA CYS A 134 1.08 -16.02 8.03
C CYS A 134 1.80 -15.81 6.67
N PRO A 135 1.09 -15.86 5.52
CA PRO A 135 1.67 -15.63 4.19
C PRO A 135 2.42 -14.31 4.00
N VAL A 136 2.28 -13.35 4.93
CA VAL A 136 3.12 -12.14 4.97
C VAL A 136 4.62 -12.47 5.05
N ARG A 137 5.00 -13.71 5.41
CA ARG A 137 6.37 -14.21 5.27
C ARG A 137 6.96 -14.05 3.86
N ALA A 138 6.13 -13.90 2.82
CA ALA A 138 6.57 -13.50 1.48
C ALA A 138 7.35 -12.17 1.47
N MET A 139 7.07 -11.25 2.40
CA MET A 139 7.85 -10.02 2.60
C MET A 139 9.32 -10.32 2.88
N LEU A 140 9.62 -11.31 3.72
CA LEU A 140 11.00 -11.71 3.99
C LEU A 140 11.71 -12.16 2.70
N GLY A 141 11.04 -13.00 1.91
CA GLY A 141 11.55 -13.41 0.60
C GLY A 141 11.77 -12.24 -0.35
N ALA A 142 10.86 -11.26 -0.34
CA ALA A 142 11.00 -10.05 -1.14
C ALA A 142 12.24 -9.23 -0.75
N PHE A 143 12.48 -8.99 0.54
CA PHE A 143 13.69 -8.32 1.04
C PHE A 143 14.99 -9.03 0.62
N VAL A 144 15.03 -10.35 0.76
CA VAL A 144 16.23 -11.16 0.46
C VAL A 144 16.51 -11.23 -1.04
N SER A 145 15.47 -11.26 -1.87
CA SER A 145 15.61 -11.39 -3.32
C SER A 145 16.09 -10.12 -4.02
N ASP A 146 15.82 -8.94 -3.45
CA ASP A 146 16.08 -7.61 -4.03
C ASP A 146 15.44 -7.40 -5.43
N LYS A 147 14.36 -8.13 -5.72
CA LYS A 147 13.69 -8.11 -7.04
C LYS A 147 12.43 -7.24 -7.09
N HIS A 148 11.73 -7.14 -5.97
CA HIS A 148 10.35 -6.66 -5.94
C HIS A 148 10.20 -5.18 -5.58
N PHE A 149 11.18 -4.63 -4.85
CA PHE A 149 11.21 -3.21 -4.53
C PHE A 149 12.65 -2.81 -4.22
N PRO A 150 13.03 -1.53 -4.43
CA PRO A 150 14.32 -1.03 -3.96
C PRO A 150 14.40 -1.14 -2.44
N GLN A 151 15.58 -1.47 -1.91
CA GLN A 151 15.82 -1.45 -0.47
C GLN A 151 15.40 -0.09 0.14
N PRO A 152 14.53 -0.08 1.16
CA PRO A 152 14.09 1.15 1.82
C PRO A 152 15.25 1.86 2.51
N ASP A 153 15.24 3.19 2.48
CA ASP A 153 16.18 4.02 3.26
C ASP A 153 15.78 4.11 4.74
N LEU A 154 14.49 3.91 5.03
CA LEU A 154 13.93 3.83 6.37
C LEU A 154 12.79 2.81 6.38
N LEU A 155 12.77 1.97 7.41
CA LEU A 155 11.63 1.13 7.74
C LEU A 155 10.94 1.65 8.98
N VAL A 156 9.62 1.81 8.92
CA VAL A 156 8.79 2.16 10.07
C VAL A 156 7.76 1.07 10.28
N CYS A 157 7.63 0.59 11.50
CA CYS A 157 6.66 -0.44 11.84
C CYS A 157 5.84 -0.06 13.07
N SER A 158 4.52 -0.20 12.98
CA SER A 158 3.68 -0.14 14.18
C SER A 158 3.84 -1.42 15.00
N ALA A 159 4.11 -1.26 16.30
CA ALA A 159 3.94 -2.28 17.31
C ALA A 159 2.56 -2.10 17.98
N GLY A 160 1.95 -3.20 18.46
CA GLY A 160 0.66 -3.16 19.18
C GLY A 160 -0.61 -3.26 18.31
N ALA A 161 -0.51 -3.04 16.99
CA ALA A 161 -1.60 -3.25 16.04
C ALA A 161 -1.29 -4.33 14.97
N VAL A 162 -0.40 -5.23 15.34
CA VAL A 162 0.10 -6.33 14.52
C VAL A 162 -0.12 -7.66 15.20
N CYS A 163 -0.20 -8.73 14.41
CA CYS A 163 -0.17 -10.08 14.96
C CYS A 163 1.26 -10.52 15.28
N ASP A 164 1.39 -11.53 16.15
CA ASP A 164 2.68 -12.08 16.56
C ASP A 164 3.49 -12.65 15.39
N ASP A 165 2.84 -13.33 14.44
CA ASP A 165 3.48 -13.82 13.21
C ASP A 165 4.20 -12.69 12.47
N PHE A 166 3.50 -11.57 12.28
CA PHE A 166 4.07 -10.43 11.59
C PHE A 166 5.27 -9.85 12.36
N SER A 167 5.13 -9.66 13.67
CA SER A 167 6.20 -9.15 14.52
C SER A 167 7.44 -10.06 14.45
N ALA A 168 7.26 -11.38 14.46
CA ALA A 168 8.35 -12.34 14.29
C ALA A 168 9.00 -12.22 12.90
N ILE A 169 8.21 -12.16 11.82
CA ILE A 169 8.73 -11.96 10.45
C ILE A 169 9.55 -10.66 10.37
N ALA A 170 9.04 -9.56 10.90
CA ALA A 170 9.70 -8.25 10.86
C ALA A 170 11.00 -8.22 11.68
N GLN A 171 11.06 -8.91 12.82
CA GLN A 171 12.31 -9.07 13.59
C GLN A 171 13.36 -9.88 12.80
N VAL A 172 12.95 -10.86 12.00
CA VAL A 172 13.88 -11.55 11.09
C VAL A 172 14.40 -10.58 10.03
N VAL A 173 13.54 -9.76 9.41
CA VAL A 173 13.97 -8.71 8.47
C VAL A 173 14.99 -7.75 9.11
N GLU A 174 14.76 -7.34 10.35
CA GLU A 174 15.69 -6.51 11.12
C GLU A 174 17.04 -7.20 11.37
N SER A 175 17.02 -8.50 11.73
CA SER A 175 18.23 -9.30 11.94
C SER A 175 19.10 -9.46 10.70
N LEU A 176 18.53 -9.26 9.50
CA LEU A 176 19.26 -9.25 8.22
C LEU A 176 19.93 -7.92 7.91
N GLY A 177 19.90 -6.96 8.83
CA GLY A 177 20.53 -5.65 8.67
C GLY A 177 19.62 -4.61 8.04
N ASN A 178 18.30 -4.74 8.19
CA ASN A 178 17.30 -3.73 7.79
C ASN A 178 16.69 -3.11 9.05
N PRO A 179 17.32 -2.08 9.67
CA PRO A 179 16.86 -1.53 10.94
C PRO A 179 15.43 -1.01 10.85
N ILE A 180 14.60 -1.33 11.85
CA ILE A 180 13.20 -0.91 11.88
C ILE A 180 13.00 0.14 12.97
N LEU A 181 12.43 1.29 12.61
CA LEU A 181 11.87 2.23 13.56
C LEU A 181 10.51 1.73 14.03
N TRP A 182 10.50 1.08 15.19
CA TRP A 182 9.28 0.66 15.86
C TRP A 182 8.61 1.84 16.58
N TRP A 183 7.29 1.98 16.37
CA TRP A 183 6.46 2.93 17.09
C TRP A 183 5.23 2.24 17.70
N GLU A 184 4.93 2.55 18.96
CA GLU A 184 3.89 1.83 19.71
C GLU A 184 2.49 2.41 19.46
N MET A 185 1.58 1.57 18.97
CA MET A 185 0.13 1.83 18.96
C MET A 185 -0.53 1.04 20.11
N PRO A 186 -0.72 1.66 21.29
CA PRO A 186 -1.18 0.94 22.47
C PRO A 186 -2.62 0.44 22.29
N ALA A 187 -2.93 -0.70 22.91
CA ALA A 187 -4.29 -1.24 22.96
C ALA A 187 -5.26 -0.16 23.46
N ARG A 188 -6.23 0.18 22.60
CA ARG A 188 -7.22 1.21 22.92
C ARG A 188 -8.04 0.77 24.13
N ARG A 189 -8.20 1.67 25.11
CA ARG A 189 -9.05 1.44 26.28
C ARG A 189 -9.89 2.65 26.62
N HIS A 190 -10.88 2.46 27.48
CA HIS A 190 -11.58 3.58 28.10
C HIS A 190 -10.73 4.23 29.20
N PRO A 191 -10.92 5.53 29.46
CA PRO A 191 -10.39 6.17 30.66
C PRO A 191 -10.85 5.44 31.92
N ALA A 192 -9.96 5.30 32.90
CA ALA A 192 -10.37 4.88 34.25
C ALA A 192 -11.19 6.00 34.92
N GLY A 193 -11.86 5.68 36.04
CA GLY A 193 -12.86 6.58 36.65
C GLY A 193 -12.35 7.97 37.03
N ASP A 194 -11.08 8.09 37.40
CA ASP A 194 -10.39 9.33 37.76
C ASP A 194 -9.38 9.81 36.71
N GLU A 195 -9.25 9.09 35.58
CA GLU A 195 -8.29 9.42 34.55
C GLU A 195 -8.83 10.51 33.61
N PRO A 196 -8.02 11.54 33.26
CA PRO A 196 -8.42 12.53 32.28
C PRO A 196 -8.77 11.89 30.92
N ALA A 197 -9.92 12.29 30.37
CA ALA A 197 -10.46 11.78 29.12
C ALA A 197 -10.41 12.83 28.01
N VAL A 198 -10.22 12.37 26.76
CA VAL A 198 -10.26 13.21 25.56
C VAL A 198 -11.27 12.63 24.57
N ILE A 199 -12.09 13.49 23.96
CA ILE A 199 -12.95 13.13 22.82
C ILE A 199 -12.12 13.27 21.55
N LEU A 200 -11.94 12.15 20.85
CA LEU A 200 -11.24 12.06 19.58
C LEU A 200 -12.12 12.59 18.43
N PRO A 201 -11.54 12.97 17.28
CA PRO A 201 -12.28 13.49 16.12
C PRO A 201 -13.40 12.56 15.62
N THR A 202 -13.27 11.25 15.84
CA THR A 202 -14.28 10.24 15.48
C THR A 202 -15.43 10.13 16.49
N GLY A 203 -15.48 10.99 17.52
CA GLY A 203 -16.47 10.95 18.60
C GLY A 203 -16.17 9.91 19.70
N PHE A 204 -15.06 9.19 19.58
CA PHE A 204 -14.63 8.20 20.57
C PHE A 204 -13.93 8.84 21.76
N THR A 205 -14.04 8.26 22.95
CA THR A 205 -13.28 8.69 24.12
C THR A 205 -12.02 7.85 24.31
N ALA A 206 -10.90 8.48 24.65
CA ALA A 206 -9.65 7.84 25.02
C ALA A 206 -9.01 8.52 26.25
N PRO A 207 -8.18 7.80 27.02
CA PRO A 207 -7.30 8.39 28.02
C PRO A 207 -6.42 9.49 27.44
N ALA A 208 -6.30 10.63 28.10
CA ALA A 208 -5.38 11.69 27.69
C ALA A 208 -3.93 11.19 27.65
N SER A 209 -3.57 10.28 28.56
CA SER A 209 -2.27 9.60 28.62
C SER A 209 -1.94 8.84 27.33
N GLN A 210 -2.91 8.09 26.76
CA GLN A 210 -2.71 7.37 25.50
C GLN A 210 -2.51 8.32 24.32
N VAL A 211 -3.21 9.45 24.29
CA VAL A 211 -3.03 10.48 23.25
C VAL A 211 -1.64 11.09 23.32
N VAL A 212 -1.11 11.35 24.52
CA VAL A 212 0.25 11.87 24.71
C VAL A 212 1.30 10.86 24.25
N ILE A 213 1.14 9.58 24.59
CA ILE A 213 2.06 8.51 24.16
C ILE A 213 2.09 8.41 22.64
N VAL A 214 0.93 8.26 21.98
CA VAL A 214 0.86 8.14 20.52
C VAL A 214 1.43 9.37 19.83
N ARG A 215 1.18 10.57 20.37
CA ARG A 215 1.77 11.80 19.84
C ARG A 215 3.30 11.77 19.92
N GLY A 216 3.87 11.33 21.04
CA GLY A 216 5.32 11.22 21.20
C GLY A 216 5.94 10.19 20.24
N GLU A 217 5.29 9.06 20.04
CA GLU A 217 5.72 8.03 19.09
C GLU A 217 5.67 8.54 17.64
N LEU A 218 4.60 9.21 17.24
CA LEU A 218 4.49 9.82 15.91
C LEU A 218 5.48 10.97 15.70
N GLU A 219 5.84 11.71 16.74
CA GLU A 219 6.87 12.74 16.65
C GLU A 219 8.26 12.13 16.40
N ARG A 220 8.58 10.97 17.01
CA ARG A 220 9.81 10.22 16.70
C ARG A 220 9.86 9.79 15.25
N VAL A 221 8.72 9.33 14.71
CA VAL A 221 8.58 8.98 13.29
C VAL A 221 8.76 10.20 12.38
N ARG A 222 8.15 11.33 12.74
CA ARG A 222 8.32 12.62 12.02
C ARG A 222 9.79 13.00 11.93
N VAL A 223 10.51 13.04 13.05
CA VAL A 223 11.93 13.42 13.09
C VAL A 223 12.77 12.49 12.20
N ALA A 224 12.54 11.17 12.23
CA ALA A 224 13.27 10.24 11.38
C ALA A 224 13.00 10.47 9.87
N ILE A 225 11.76 10.83 9.52
CA ILE A 225 11.39 11.18 8.14
C ILE A 225 12.04 12.51 7.73
N GLU A 226 12.06 13.52 8.59
CA GLU A 226 12.71 14.82 8.35
C GLU A 226 14.22 14.66 8.13
N ASP A 227 14.89 13.90 9.00
CA ASP A 227 16.32 13.60 8.89
C ASP A 227 16.64 12.88 7.57
N LEU A 228 15.79 11.92 7.17
CA LEU A 228 15.95 11.19 5.92
C LEU A 228 15.73 12.09 4.69
N ALA A 229 14.68 12.92 4.72
CA ALA A 229 14.32 13.80 3.62
C ALA A 229 15.28 14.98 3.46
N GLY A 230 15.94 15.40 4.54
CA GLY A 230 16.76 16.60 4.59
C GLY A 230 15.95 17.89 4.57
N SER A 231 14.65 17.83 4.87
CA SER A 231 13.72 18.95 4.90
C SER A 231 12.76 18.82 6.09
N PRO A 232 12.37 19.94 6.73
CA PRO A 232 11.41 19.90 7.83
C PRO A 232 10.00 19.59 7.33
N LEU A 233 9.28 18.76 8.08
CA LEU A 233 7.87 18.49 7.91
C LEU A 233 7.12 19.37 8.89
N ASP A 234 6.89 20.64 8.54
CA ASP A 234 6.13 21.53 9.42
C ASP A 234 4.63 21.13 9.50
N ASP A 235 3.92 21.74 10.45
CA ASP A 235 2.51 21.44 10.69
C ASP A 235 1.61 21.78 9.49
N GLN A 236 2.02 22.74 8.65
CA GLN A 236 1.28 23.11 7.45
C GLN A 236 1.42 22.04 6.37
N ALA A 237 2.64 21.57 6.12
CA ALA A 237 2.93 20.49 5.17
C ALA A 237 2.26 19.18 5.61
N LEU A 238 2.33 18.85 6.91
CA LEU A 238 1.63 17.69 7.48
C LEU A 238 0.11 17.80 7.30
N ALA A 239 -0.48 18.95 7.63
CA ALA A 239 -1.91 19.18 7.45
C ALA A 239 -2.33 19.04 5.97
N ALA A 240 -1.52 19.55 5.04
CA ALA A 240 -1.76 19.38 3.61
C ALA A 240 -1.67 17.91 3.15
N GLY A 241 -0.70 17.14 3.66
CA GLY A 241 -0.59 15.72 3.40
C GLY A 241 -1.79 14.91 3.93
N ILE A 242 -2.22 15.21 5.16
CA ILE A 242 -3.45 14.62 5.75
C ILE A 242 -4.68 14.98 4.90
N ALA A 243 -4.80 16.23 4.45
CA ALA A 243 -5.92 16.65 3.60
C ALA A 243 -5.95 15.87 2.27
N ARG A 244 -4.81 15.67 1.62
CA ARG A 244 -4.70 14.85 0.40
C ARG A 244 -5.06 13.39 0.64
N ALA A 245 -4.56 12.80 1.73
CA ALA A 245 -4.91 11.44 2.13
C ALA A 245 -6.43 11.29 2.37
N ASN A 246 -7.04 12.26 3.05
CA ASN A 246 -8.48 12.25 3.33
C ASN A 246 -9.33 12.55 2.10
N HIS A 247 -8.82 13.32 1.13
CA HIS A 247 -9.50 13.50 -0.15
C HIS A 247 -9.66 12.16 -0.87
N ALA A 248 -8.58 11.39 -1.00
CA ALA A 248 -8.63 10.07 -1.62
C ALA A 248 -9.57 9.11 -0.85
N ARG A 249 -9.59 9.17 0.50
CA ARG A 249 -10.52 8.38 1.33
C ARG A 249 -11.98 8.76 1.05
N GLY A 250 -12.25 10.06 0.90
CA GLY A 250 -13.57 10.55 0.50
C GLY A 250 -14.01 10.07 -0.88
N LEU A 251 -13.09 10.02 -1.85
CA LEU A 251 -13.38 9.45 -3.18
C LEU A 251 -13.73 7.96 -3.10
N LEU A 252 -13.02 7.19 -2.28
CA LEU A 252 -13.35 5.78 -2.07
C LEU A 252 -14.72 5.62 -1.39
N ASP A 253 -15.04 6.44 -0.39
CA ASP A 253 -16.35 6.39 0.28
C ASP A 253 -17.49 6.75 -0.68
N GLU A 254 -17.28 7.71 -1.59
CA GLU A 254 -18.22 8.01 -2.66
C GLU A 254 -18.36 6.81 -3.62
N LEU A 255 -17.26 6.19 -4.02
CA LEU A 255 -17.26 5.00 -4.87
C LEU A 255 -18.03 3.84 -4.21
N ARG A 256 -17.78 3.56 -2.93
CA ARG A 256 -18.50 2.58 -2.13
C ARG A 256 -20.00 2.85 -2.12
N ARG A 257 -20.39 4.10 -1.87
CA ARG A 257 -21.80 4.50 -1.88
C ARG A 257 -22.41 4.21 -3.24
N LEU A 258 -21.78 4.67 -4.33
CA LEU A 258 -22.28 4.47 -5.70
C LEU A 258 -22.37 2.99 -6.07
N ALA A 259 -21.37 2.18 -5.74
CA ALA A 259 -21.32 0.77 -6.08
C ALA A 259 -22.29 -0.08 -5.24
N PHE A 260 -22.30 0.12 -3.93
CA PHE A 260 -23.07 -0.72 -2.99
C PHE A 260 -24.54 -0.33 -2.87
N SER A 261 -24.92 0.90 -3.25
CA SER A 261 -26.32 1.32 -3.26
C SER A 261 -27.00 1.21 -4.63
N ALA A 262 -26.28 0.80 -5.68
CA ALA A 262 -26.87 0.61 -7.00
C ALA A 262 -27.75 -0.65 -7.03
N GLU A 263 -28.89 -0.59 -7.72
CA GLU A 263 -29.76 -1.76 -7.94
C GLU A 263 -29.01 -2.90 -8.66
N ILE A 264 -28.14 -2.53 -9.59
CA ILE A 264 -27.20 -3.41 -10.26
C ILE A 264 -25.81 -2.82 -10.06
N CYS A 265 -24.92 -3.55 -9.37
CA CYS A 265 -23.58 -3.07 -9.09
C CYS A 265 -22.83 -2.74 -10.41
N PRO A 266 -22.41 -1.49 -10.62
CA PRO A 266 -21.82 -1.04 -11.88
C PRO A 266 -20.34 -1.45 -12.04
N MET A 267 -19.72 -1.98 -10.98
CA MET A 267 -18.29 -2.26 -10.90
C MET A 267 -18.05 -3.70 -10.45
N PRO A 268 -17.15 -4.47 -11.08
CA PRO A 268 -16.84 -5.80 -10.59
C PRO A 268 -16.10 -5.74 -9.24
N ALA A 269 -16.27 -6.80 -8.45
CA ALA A 269 -15.74 -6.87 -7.09
C ALA A 269 -14.21 -6.81 -7.03
N LEU A 270 -13.50 -7.23 -8.08
CA LEU A 270 -12.03 -7.24 -8.06
C LEU A 270 -11.47 -5.83 -8.23
N GLU A 271 -11.97 -5.05 -9.18
CA GLU A 271 -11.61 -3.64 -9.30
C GLU A 271 -12.00 -2.86 -8.02
N MET A 272 -13.14 -3.19 -7.40
CA MET A 272 -13.53 -2.58 -6.12
C MET A 272 -12.52 -2.92 -5.02
N LEU A 273 -12.12 -4.20 -4.90
CA LEU A 273 -11.10 -4.63 -3.94
C LEU A 273 -9.77 -3.91 -4.17
N ILE A 274 -9.34 -3.76 -5.43
CA ILE A 274 -8.13 -3.01 -5.76
C ILE A 274 -8.26 -1.57 -5.27
N ALA A 275 -9.35 -0.87 -5.59
CA ALA A 275 -9.59 0.50 -5.12
C ALA A 275 -9.58 0.62 -3.58
N GLU A 276 -10.13 -0.36 -2.86
CA GLU A 276 -10.09 -0.40 -1.39
C GLU A 276 -8.70 -0.66 -0.82
N MET A 277 -7.88 -1.48 -1.49
CA MET A 277 -6.50 -1.70 -1.08
C MET A 277 -5.67 -0.44 -1.32
N LEU A 278 -5.81 0.18 -2.50
CA LEU A 278 -5.06 1.37 -2.90
C LEU A 278 -5.13 2.49 -1.86
N ILE A 279 -6.25 2.70 -1.18
CA ILE A 279 -6.34 3.82 -0.23
C ILE A 279 -5.46 3.67 1.01
N ILE A 280 -5.02 2.44 1.31
CA ILE A 280 -4.19 2.13 2.46
C ILE A 280 -2.71 2.42 2.15
N HIS A 281 -2.25 2.04 0.95
CA HIS A 281 -0.84 2.11 0.54
C HIS A 281 -0.52 3.14 -0.55
N TYR A 282 -1.55 3.75 -1.15
CA TYR A 282 -1.48 4.67 -2.28
C TYR A 282 -0.73 4.14 -3.50
N CYS A 283 -0.45 2.83 -3.57
CA CYS A 283 0.41 2.23 -4.59
C CYS A 283 1.72 3.02 -4.83
N SER A 284 2.27 3.60 -3.76
CA SER A 284 3.46 4.45 -3.80
C SER A 284 3.32 5.76 -4.61
N ASP A 285 2.12 6.12 -5.06
CA ASP A 285 1.83 7.35 -5.81
C ASP A 285 0.43 7.86 -5.48
N ARG A 286 0.35 8.84 -4.56
CA ARG A 286 -0.93 9.33 -4.04
C ARG A 286 -1.69 10.20 -5.04
N ASP A 287 -1.00 10.82 -6.01
CA ASP A 287 -1.60 11.84 -6.87
C ASP A 287 -2.28 11.25 -8.12
N GLU A 288 -1.98 9.98 -8.46
CA GLU A 288 -2.55 9.24 -9.60
C GLU A 288 -4.03 8.85 -9.42
#